data_AF-A0A183ENK2-F1
#
_entry.id   AF-A0A183ENK2-F1
#
_cell.length_a   1.000
_cell.length_b   1.000
_cell.length_c   1.000
_cell.angle_alpha   90.00
_cell.angle_beta   90.00
_cell.angle_gamma   90.00
#
_symmetry.space_group_name_H-M   'P 1'
#
loop_
_entity.id
_entity.type
_entity.pdbx_description
1 polymer ?
#
loop_
_entity_poly.entity_id
_entity_poly.type
_entity_poly.pdbx_seq_one_letter_code
_entity_poly.pdbx_strand_id
1 'polypeptide(L)'
;MSAFRPKYVQTSVSLEEPQTFITMDSDDVIAKLASDLDLIMEKLSEKPLVDGKPIDQTPVALLVVALITSNMRALKSQTTKFEAMKLLHKFVPIMGASVVADRILPYMVDMLSDSMVQVRCEAIYSITTLLSSFREIPHNETRLFIDYLFPILKNMSSDKHFLVRMTLAQNLGDLAETSFRFMHEGSQNLTEDLLGGSVAEMDDKEREAKLAKQEMKALHEAVIEIFVNLCGSDNTVKVFFLHPHNRI
;
A
#
# COMPACT_ATOMS: atom_id res chain seq x y z
N MET A 1 71.60 -38.81 -6.70
CA MET A 1 70.64 -37.69 -6.52
C MET A 1 69.48 -37.94 -7.46
N SER A 2 68.41 -38.56 -6.96
CA SER A 2 67.24 -38.97 -7.75
C SER A 2 66.09 -38.01 -7.50
N ALA A 3 65.50 -37.54 -8.59
CA ALA A 3 64.46 -36.54 -8.66
C ALA A 3 63.14 -36.98 -8.00
N PHE A 4 62.51 -36.07 -7.26
CA PHE A 4 61.15 -36.21 -6.77
C PHE A 4 60.20 -35.48 -7.73
N ARG A 5 59.52 -36.22 -8.61
CA ARG A 5 58.32 -35.76 -9.34
C ARG A 5 57.09 -36.28 -8.61
N PRO A 6 56.19 -35.43 -8.10
CA PRO A 6 54.90 -35.89 -7.59
C PRO A 6 54.03 -36.40 -8.75
N LYS A 7 53.45 -37.60 -8.59
CA LYS A 7 52.45 -38.16 -9.52
C LYS A 7 51.13 -37.41 -9.35
N TYR A 8 50.61 -36.86 -10.45
CA TYR A 8 49.26 -36.28 -10.50
C TYR A 8 48.23 -37.38 -10.19
N VAL A 9 47.40 -37.15 -9.17
CA VAL A 9 46.13 -37.86 -8.99
C VAL A 9 45.14 -37.24 -9.98
N GLN A 10 44.69 -38.00 -10.97
CA GLN A 10 43.57 -37.61 -11.81
C GLN A 10 42.29 -37.72 -10.98
N THR A 11 41.85 -36.61 -10.40
CA THR A 11 40.45 -36.48 -9.99
C THR A 11 39.67 -36.19 -11.27
N SER A 12 38.86 -37.15 -11.72
CA SER A 12 37.88 -36.93 -12.78
C SER A 12 36.87 -35.90 -12.27
N VAL A 13 37.12 -34.62 -12.57
CA VAL A 13 36.12 -33.57 -12.43
C VAL A 13 35.13 -33.79 -13.55
N SER A 14 33.99 -34.43 -13.25
CA SER A 14 32.82 -34.30 -14.09
C SER A 14 32.50 -32.81 -14.19
N LEU A 15 32.56 -32.28 -15.41
CA LEU A 15 32.02 -30.97 -15.74
C LEU A 15 30.51 -31.06 -15.54
N GLU A 16 30.01 -30.74 -14.35
CA GLU A 16 28.61 -30.34 -14.21
C GLU A 16 28.47 -29.04 -15.01
N GLU A 17 27.72 -29.11 -16.11
CA GLU A 17 27.23 -27.93 -16.81
C GLU A 17 26.55 -27.01 -15.78
N PRO A 18 26.81 -25.70 -15.80
CA PRO A 18 26.08 -24.79 -14.94
C PRO A 18 24.63 -24.89 -15.36
N GLN A 19 23.79 -25.51 -14.52
CA GLN A 19 22.35 -25.42 -14.68
C GLN A 19 22.04 -23.93 -14.67
N THR A 20 21.74 -23.38 -15.84
CA THR A 20 21.13 -22.06 -15.96
C THR A 20 19.81 -22.17 -15.22
N PHE A 21 19.81 -21.81 -13.94
CA PHE A 21 18.59 -21.54 -13.21
C PHE A 21 17.83 -20.54 -14.07
N ILE A 22 16.74 -20.97 -14.70
CA ILE A 22 15.82 -20.08 -15.40
C ILE A 22 15.13 -19.28 -14.29
N THR A 23 15.77 -18.19 -13.87
CA THR A 23 15.15 -17.22 -12.97
C THR A 23 14.18 -16.42 -13.81
N MET A 24 12.88 -16.57 -13.59
CA MET A 24 11.89 -15.67 -14.18
C MET A 24 12.19 -14.24 -13.75
N ASP A 25 12.09 -13.29 -14.68
CA ASP A 25 12.21 -11.87 -14.35
C ASP A 25 10.99 -11.43 -13.53
N SER A 26 11.13 -10.41 -12.70
CA SER A 26 10.03 -9.93 -11.84
C SER A 26 8.80 -9.49 -12.65
N ASP A 27 9.01 -8.92 -13.84
CA ASP A 27 7.91 -8.58 -14.74
C ASP A 27 7.13 -9.84 -15.19
N ASP A 28 7.84 -10.93 -15.50
CA ASP A 28 7.23 -12.21 -15.91
C ASP A 28 6.48 -12.88 -14.75
N VAL A 29 7.03 -12.81 -13.53
CA VAL A 29 6.38 -13.33 -12.32
C VAL A 29 5.04 -12.65 -12.08
N ILE A 30 5.00 -11.31 -12.13
CA ILE A 30 3.76 -10.55 -11.96
C ILE A 30 2.78 -10.82 -13.10
N ALA A 31 3.24 -10.84 -14.35
CA ALA A 31 2.37 -11.14 -15.49
C ALA A 31 1.75 -12.54 -15.39
N LYS A 32 2.51 -13.53 -14.92
CA LYS A 32 2.02 -14.89 -14.69
C LYS A 32 0.99 -14.93 -13.56
N LEU A 33 1.28 -14.28 -12.43
CA LEU A 33 0.32 -14.15 -11.32
C LEU A 33 -0.98 -13.46 -11.74
N ALA A 34 -0.90 -12.41 -12.57
CA ALA A 34 -2.07 -11.72 -13.12
C ALA A 34 -2.91 -12.63 -14.01
N SER A 35 -2.25 -13.47 -14.82
CA SER A 35 -2.93 -14.43 -15.69
C SER A 35 -3.62 -15.55 -14.90
N ASP A 36 -3.02 -15.98 -13.80
CA ASP A 36 -3.54 -17.07 -12.95
C ASP A 36 -4.45 -16.55 -11.82
N LEU A 37 -4.71 -15.24 -11.74
CA LEU A 37 -5.41 -14.59 -10.62
C LEU A 37 -6.77 -15.23 -10.33
N ASP A 38 -7.60 -15.44 -11.34
CA ASP A 38 -8.95 -15.99 -11.14
C ASP A 38 -8.90 -17.39 -10.52
N LEU A 39 -7.95 -18.23 -10.95
CA LEU A 39 -7.73 -19.55 -10.37
C LEU A 39 -7.22 -19.47 -8.93
N ILE A 40 -6.30 -18.55 -8.63
CA ILE A 40 -5.80 -18.33 -7.27
C ILE A 40 -6.94 -17.89 -6.35
N MET A 41 -7.78 -16.95 -6.80
CA MET A 41 -8.91 -16.44 -6.03
C MET A 41 -9.99 -17.51 -5.83
N GLU A 42 -10.28 -18.32 -6.86
CA GLU A 42 -11.17 -19.48 -6.75
C GLU A 42 -10.66 -20.45 -5.66
N LYS A 43 -9.37 -20.79 -5.70
CA LYS A 43 -8.75 -21.69 -4.71
C LYS A 43 -8.75 -21.14 -3.30
N LEU A 44 -8.57 -19.83 -3.12
CA LEU A 44 -8.66 -19.18 -1.81
C LEU A 44 -10.10 -19.08 -1.29
N SER A 45 -11.09 -19.10 -2.18
CA SER A 45 -12.51 -19.10 -1.81
C SER A 45 -13.02 -20.48 -1.38
N GLU A 46 -12.33 -21.55 -1.78
CA GLU A 46 -12.59 -22.89 -1.28
C GLU A 46 -12.39 -22.89 0.24
N LYS A 47 -13.33 -23.48 0.98
CA LYS A 47 -13.23 -23.67 2.43
C LYS A 47 -12.80 -25.11 2.72
N PRO A 48 -11.52 -25.48 2.53
CA PRO A 48 -11.08 -26.83 2.82
C PRO A 48 -11.26 -27.11 4.31
N LEU A 49 -11.82 -28.30 4.58
CA LEU A 49 -12.04 -28.79 5.93
C LEU A 49 -10.86 -29.69 6.29
N VAL A 50 -10.14 -29.35 7.36
CA VAL A 50 -9.18 -30.25 8.02
C VAL A 50 -9.71 -30.53 9.41
N ASP A 51 -9.87 -31.81 9.75
CA ASP A 51 -10.47 -32.27 11.00
C ASP A 51 -11.84 -31.64 11.31
N GLY A 52 -12.64 -31.39 10.27
CA GLY A 52 -13.99 -30.81 10.38
C GLY A 52 -14.04 -29.31 10.65
N LYS A 53 -12.89 -28.61 10.68
CA LYS A 53 -12.83 -27.15 10.84
C LYS A 53 -12.44 -26.47 9.52
N PRO A 54 -13.06 -25.32 9.19
CA PRO A 54 -12.64 -24.54 8.03
C PRO A 54 -11.22 -23.99 8.28
N ILE A 55 -10.34 -24.17 7.30
CA ILE A 55 -9.00 -23.58 7.33
C ILE A 55 -9.10 -22.09 6.99
N ASP A 56 -8.48 -21.25 7.81
CA ASP A 56 -8.26 -19.85 7.49
C ASP A 56 -7.24 -19.72 6.34
N GLN A 57 -7.68 -19.16 5.22
CA GLN A 57 -6.87 -18.97 4.01
C GLN A 57 -6.06 -17.65 4.06
N THR A 58 -6.24 -16.82 5.09
CA THR A 58 -5.51 -15.55 5.26
C THR A 58 -3.99 -15.71 5.18
N PRO A 59 -3.36 -16.73 5.80
CA PRO A 59 -1.91 -16.94 5.67
C PRO A 59 -1.47 -17.25 4.24
N VAL A 60 -2.28 -17.99 3.47
CA VAL A 60 -1.98 -18.32 2.07
C VAL A 60 -2.07 -17.07 1.20
N ALA A 61 -3.12 -16.27 1.38
CA ALA A 61 -3.25 -14.97 0.72
C ALA A 61 -2.06 -14.05 1.04
N LEU A 62 -1.60 -14.06 2.30
CA LEU A 62 -0.43 -13.28 2.74
C LEU A 62 0.86 -13.72 2.04
N LEU A 63 1.05 -15.01 1.79
CA LEU A 63 2.20 -15.51 1.01
C LEU A 63 2.16 -14.99 -0.43
N VAL A 64 0.99 -14.95 -1.06
CA VAL A 64 0.84 -14.40 -2.42
C VAL A 64 1.14 -12.90 -2.44
N VAL A 65 0.65 -12.14 -1.46
CA VAL A 65 0.99 -10.72 -1.30
C VAL A 65 2.48 -10.52 -1.05
N ALA A 66 3.11 -11.35 -0.22
CA ALA A 66 4.55 -11.30 0.00
C ALA A 66 5.34 -11.56 -1.30
N LEU A 67 4.86 -12.49 -2.14
CA LEU A 67 5.46 -12.76 -3.45
C LEU A 67 5.32 -11.54 -4.38
N ILE A 68 4.13 -10.95 -4.50
CA ILE A 68 3.90 -9.76 -5.32
C ILE A 68 4.80 -8.61 -4.86
N THR A 69 4.74 -8.28 -3.57
CA THR A 69 5.49 -7.16 -2.98
C THR A 69 7.01 -7.33 -3.06
N SER A 70 7.51 -8.56 -2.96
CA SER A 70 8.95 -8.84 -3.15
C SER A 70 9.45 -8.53 -4.56
N ASN A 71 8.57 -8.58 -5.56
CA ASN A 71 8.88 -8.31 -6.96
C ASN A 71 8.67 -6.83 -7.36
N MET A 72 7.84 -6.07 -6.63
CA MET A 72 7.44 -4.71 -7.02
C MET A 72 8.60 -3.76 -7.26
N ARG A 73 9.65 -3.80 -6.42
CA ARG A 73 10.83 -2.93 -6.56
C ARG A 73 11.65 -3.21 -7.81
N ALA A 74 11.55 -4.40 -8.38
CA ALA A 74 12.32 -4.83 -9.55
C ALA A 74 11.52 -4.71 -10.87
N LEU A 75 10.26 -4.25 -10.82
CA LEU A 75 9.42 -4.11 -12.01
C LEU A 75 9.93 -3.00 -12.91
N LYS A 76 9.95 -3.27 -14.22
CA LYS A 76 10.52 -2.36 -15.23
C LYS A 76 9.42 -1.73 -16.07
N SER A 77 8.44 -2.53 -16.48
CA SER A 77 7.35 -2.06 -17.35
C SER A 77 6.27 -1.29 -16.58
N GLN A 78 5.70 -0.27 -17.23
CA GLN A 78 4.51 0.42 -16.72
C GLN A 78 3.34 -0.56 -16.51
N THR A 79 3.15 -1.46 -17.48
CA THR A 79 2.02 -2.41 -17.48
C THR A 79 2.10 -3.37 -16.29
N THR A 80 3.29 -3.90 -15.99
CA THR A 80 3.46 -4.85 -14.87
C THR A 80 3.32 -4.15 -13.52
N LYS A 81 3.73 -2.88 -13.40
CA LYS A 81 3.49 -2.07 -12.19
C LYS A 81 2.00 -1.86 -11.95
N PHE A 82 1.23 -1.58 -13.00
CA PHE A 82 -0.22 -1.43 -12.92
C PHE A 82 -0.88 -2.76 -12.50
N GLU A 83 -0.49 -3.87 -13.13
CA GLU A 83 -1.00 -5.19 -12.76
C GLU A 83 -0.61 -5.57 -11.32
N ALA A 84 0.58 -5.22 -10.84
CA ALA A 84 0.97 -5.47 -9.45
C ALA A 84 0.08 -4.72 -8.45
N MET A 85 -0.20 -3.42 -8.67
CA MET A 85 -1.10 -2.65 -7.81
C MET A 85 -2.53 -3.23 -7.83
N LYS A 86 -3.02 -3.58 -9.03
CA LYS A 86 -4.34 -4.23 -9.21
C LYS A 86 -4.43 -5.59 -8.54
N LEU A 87 -3.38 -6.41 -8.63
CA LEU A 87 -3.28 -7.69 -7.92
C LEU A 87 -3.40 -7.49 -6.41
N LEU A 88 -2.65 -6.55 -5.84
CA LEU A 88 -2.72 -6.27 -4.40
C LEU A 88 -4.13 -5.89 -3.96
N HIS A 89 -4.84 -5.07 -4.74
CA HIS A 89 -6.24 -4.72 -4.47
C HIS A 89 -7.17 -5.94 -4.38
N LYS A 90 -6.90 -7.02 -5.11
CA LYS A 90 -7.73 -8.23 -5.09
C LYS A 90 -7.63 -9.00 -3.78
N PHE A 91 -6.52 -8.88 -3.07
CA PHE A 91 -6.30 -9.56 -1.79
C PHE A 91 -6.81 -8.75 -0.59
N VAL A 92 -7.06 -7.44 -0.74
CA VAL A 92 -7.56 -6.57 0.33
C VAL A 92 -8.80 -7.11 1.03
N PRO A 93 -9.86 -7.61 0.35
CA PRO A 93 -11.07 -8.10 1.02
C PRO A 93 -10.87 -9.38 1.84
N ILE A 94 -9.76 -10.09 1.63
CA ILE A 94 -9.42 -11.34 2.34
C ILE A 94 -8.59 -11.00 3.61
N MET A 95 -7.95 -9.84 3.64
CA MET A 95 -6.99 -9.46 4.68
C MET A 95 -7.60 -8.50 5.70
N GLY A 96 -7.15 -8.61 6.95
CA GLY A 96 -7.46 -7.62 7.98
C GLY A 96 -6.83 -6.25 7.65
N ALA A 97 -7.51 -5.16 8.03
CA ALA A 97 -7.08 -3.80 7.73
C ALA A 97 -5.66 -3.48 8.23
N SER A 98 -5.25 -4.01 9.39
CA SER A 98 -3.87 -3.86 9.91
C SER A 98 -2.83 -4.51 9.00
N VAL A 99 -3.11 -5.71 8.50
CA VAL A 99 -2.22 -6.42 7.56
C VAL A 99 -2.12 -5.65 6.24
N VAL A 100 -3.22 -5.08 5.76
CA VAL A 100 -3.23 -4.26 4.55
C VAL A 100 -2.38 -2.99 4.74
N ALA A 101 -2.54 -2.30 5.87
CA ALA A 101 -1.74 -1.12 6.21
C ALA A 101 -0.24 -1.44 6.31
N ASP A 102 0.13 -2.57 6.90
CA ASP A 102 1.53 -2.95 7.10
C ASP A 102 2.20 -3.56 5.87
N ARG A 103 1.44 -4.30 5.04
CA ARG A 103 1.99 -5.18 4.00
C ARG A 103 1.69 -4.75 2.58
N ILE A 104 0.65 -3.94 2.35
CA ILE A 104 0.24 -3.50 1.00
C ILE A 104 0.52 -2.02 0.82
N LEU A 105 0.04 -1.17 1.73
CA LEU A 105 0.12 0.28 1.60
C LEU A 105 1.56 0.80 1.37
N PRO A 106 2.61 0.31 2.04
CA PRO A 106 3.97 0.84 1.84
C PRO A 106 4.47 0.65 0.40
N TYR A 107 4.06 -0.42 -0.27
CA TYR A 107 4.45 -0.69 -1.65
C TYR A 107 3.66 0.16 -2.65
N MET A 108 2.39 0.48 -2.37
CA MET A 108 1.66 1.46 -3.17
C MET A 108 2.25 2.87 -3.01
N VAL A 109 2.66 3.23 -1.80
CA VAL A 109 3.33 4.51 -1.52
C VAL A 109 4.68 4.60 -2.22
N ASP A 110 5.46 3.52 -2.28
CA ASP A 110 6.73 3.47 -3.02
C ASP A 110 6.54 3.82 -4.51
N MET A 111 5.43 3.38 -5.13
CA MET A 111 5.08 3.72 -6.52
C MET A 111 4.84 5.22 -6.75
N LEU A 112 4.57 6.02 -5.70
CA LEU A 112 4.50 7.49 -5.82
C LEU A 112 5.83 8.13 -6.20
N SER A 113 6.96 7.42 -6.03
CA SER A 113 8.29 7.92 -6.40
C SER A 113 8.76 7.42 -7.77
N ASP A 114 7.88 6.75 -8.54
CA ASP A 114 8.27 6.16 -9.82
C ASP A 114 8.67 7.21 -10.88
N SER A 115 9.64 6.84 -11.72
CA SER A 115 10.08 7.64 -12.85
C SER A 115 8.95 7.97 -13.84
N MET A 116 8.02 7.04 -14.06
CA MET A 116 6.91 7.14 -15.00
C MET A 116 5.74 7.90 -14.37
N VAL A 117 5.30 8.95 -15.05
CA VAL A 117 4.19 9.82 -14.61
C VAL A 117 2.91 9.01 -14.37
N GLN A 118 2.60 8.10 -15.28
CA GLN A 118 1.41 7.27 -15.24
C GLN A 118 1.39 6.34 -14.01
N VAL A 119 2.56 5.82 -13.59
CA VAL A 119 2.67 5.00 -12.38
C VAL A 119 2.41 5.83 -11.14
N ARG A 120 2.95 7.06 -11.05
CA ARG A 120 2.66 7.96 -9.93
C ARG A 120 1.18 8.33 -9.87
N CYS A 121 0.53 8.60 -11.00
CA CYS A 121 -0.91 8.85 -11.06
C CYS A 121 -1.71 7.63 -10.56
N GLU A 122 -1.41 6.44 -11.08
CA GLU A 122 -2.08 5.20 -10.70
C GLU A 122 -1.90 4.87 -9.21
N ALA A 123 -0.71 5.15 -8.65
CA ALA A 123 -0.44 4.98 -7.24
C ALA A 123 -1.32 5.89 -6.35
N ILE A 124 -1.55 7.15 -6.76
CA ILE A 124 -2.47 8.05 -6.04
C ILE A 124 -3.89 7.47 -6.03
N TYR A 125 -4.41 7.01 -7.17
CA TYR A 125 -5.73 6.39 -7.25
C TYR A 125 -5.80 5.09 -6.43
N SER A 126 -4.78 4.25 -6.53
CA SER A 126 -4.70 2.97 -5.81
C SER A 126 -4.71 3.19 -4.29
N ILE A 127 -3.88 4.11 -3.78
CA ILE A 127 -3.84 4.47 -2.35
C ILE A 127 -5.19 5.02 -1.89
N THR A 128 -5.79 5.93 -2.66
CA THR A 128 -7.08 6.52 -2.33
C THR A 128 -8.16 5.45 -2.23
N THR A 129 -8.22 4.55 -3.21
CA THR A 129 -9.18 3.43 -3.25
C THR A 129 -8.92 2.43 -2.12
N LEU A 130 -7.65 2.13 -1.84
CA LEU A 130 -7.24 1.21 -0.77
C LEU A 130 -7.75 1.70 0.58
N LEU A 131 -7.42 2.95 0.94
CA LEU A 131 -7.78 3.53 2.23
C LEU A 131 -9.29 3.73 2.36
N SER A 132 -9.94 4.13 1.26
CA SER A 132 -11.40 4.26 1.22
C SER A 132 -12.11 2.93 1.49
N SER A 133 -11.49 1.79 1.17
CA SER A 133 -12.06 0.45 1.35
C SER A 133 -12.02 -0.07 2.80
N PHE A 134 -11.28 0.59 3.70
CA PHE A 134 -11.18 0.16 5.09
C PHE A 134 -12.53 0.35 5.79
N ARG A 135 -13.11 -0.76 6.23
CA ARG A 135 -14.38 -0.82 6.96
C ARG A 135 -14.22 -0.58 8.45
N GLU A 136 -13.11 -1.08 8.99
CA GLU A 136 -12.71 -0.91 10.38
C GLU A 136 -11.30 -0.32 10.36
N ILE A 137 -11.08 0.72 11.15
CA ILE A 137 -9.80 1.41 11.23
C ILE A 137 -8.98 0.79 12.37
N PRO A 138 -7.81 0.20 12.06
CA PRO A 138 -6.96 -0.39 13.09
C PRO A 138 -6.52 0.67 14.10
N HIS A 139 -6.49 0.32 15.39
CA HIS A 139 -6.12 1.24 16.48
C HIS A 139 -4.70 1.83 16.31
N ASN A 140 -3.78 1.08 15.70
CA ASN A 140 -2.42 1.52 15.41
C ASN A 140 -2.32 2.47 14.21
N GLU A 141 -3.38 2.60 13.41
CA GLU A 141 -3.40 3.36 12.14
C GLU A 141 -4.19 4.67 12.24
N THR A 142 -4.61 5.09 13.43
CA THR A 142 -5.40 6.32 13.63
C THR A 142 -4.69 7.59 13.17
N ARG A 143 -3.35 7.61 13.24
CA ARG A 143 -2.49 8.71 12.81
C ARG A 143 -1.83 8.51 11.44
N LEU A 144 -2.19 7.44 10.71
CA LEU A 144 -1.63 7.08 9.41
C LEU A 144 -1.61 8.25 8.41
N PHE A 145 -2.68 9.05 8.39
CA PHE A 145 -2.77 10.18 7.46
C PHE A 145 -1.81 11.31 7.82
N ILE A 146 -1.78 11.73 9.09
CA ILE A 146 -1.01 12.90 9.53
C ILE A 146 0.48 12.59 9.55
N ASP A 147 0.85 11.43 10.10
CA ASP A 147 2.25 11.12 10.38
C ASP A 147 2.97 10.50 9.17
N TYR A 148 2.23 9.89 8.23
CA TYR A 148 2.81 9.18 7.08
C TYR A 148 2.31 9.67 5.71
N LEU A 149 1.00 9.62 5.43
CA LEU A 149 0.51 9.85 4.06
C LEU A 149 0.52 11.31 3.62
N PHE A 150 -0.02 12.23 4.40
CA PHE A 150 -0.11 13.65 4.02
C PHE A 150 1.25 14.33 3.84
N PRO A 151 2.29 14.06 4.63
CA PRO A 151 3.63 14.54 4.33
C PRO A 151 4.10 14.14 2.91
N ILE A 152 3.80 12.92 2.48
CA ILE A 152 4.15 12.42 1.15
C ILE A 152 3.28 13.08 0.08
N LEU A 153 1.96 13.11 0.27
CA LEU A 153 1.02 13.72 -0.69
C LEU A 153 1.22 15.23 -0.83
N LYS A 154 1.68 15.91 0.22
CA LYS A 154 2.13 17.30 0.15
C LYS A 154 3.29 17.46 -0.83
N ASN A 155 4.27 16.56 -0.84
CA ASN A 155 5.32 16.60 -1.87
C ASN A 155 4.73 16.37 -3.27
N MET A 156 3.78 15.46 -3.42
CA MET A 156 3.08 15.18 -4.68
C MET A 156 2.27 16.38 -5.20
N SER A 157 1.78 17.25 -4.30
CA SER A 157 1.09 18.49 -4.68
C SER A 157 1.98 19.48 -5.45
N SER A 158 3.30 19.30 -5.35
CA SER A 158 4.32 20.06 -6.07
C SER A 158 5.07 19.21 -7.12
N ASP A 159 4.50 18.07 -7.55
CA ASP A 159 5.11 17.22 -8.58
C ASP A 159 5.40 18.02 -9.86
N LYS A 160 6.55 17.72 -10.48
CA LYS A 160 7.01 18.36 -11.73
C LYS A 160 6.00 18.22 -12.87
N HIS A 161 5.21 17.17 -12.88
CA HIS A 161 4.28 16.86 -13.96
C HIS A 161 2.85 17.22 -13.57
N PHE A 162 2.21 18.06 -14.39
CA PHE A 162 0.87 18.56 -14.09
C PHE A 162 -0.19 17.45 -13.97
N LEU A 163 -0.06 16.34 -14.73
CA LEU A 163 -0.98 15.21 -14.60
C LEU A 163 -1.00 14.60 -13.19
N VAL A 164 0.14 14.52 -12.50
CA VAL A 164 0.21 13.98 -11.14
C VAL A 164 -0.53 14.91 -10.17
N ARG A 165 -0.28 16.23 -10.28
CA ARG A 165 -0.99 17.26 -9.49
C ARG A 165 -2.49 17.23 -9.75
N MET A 166 -2.90 17.05 -11.00
CA MET A 166 -4.30 16.93 -11.41
C MET A 166 -4.96 15.69 -10.82
N THR A 167 -4.29 14.53 -10.89
CA THR A 167 -4.75 13.30 -10.26
C THR A 167 -4.87 13.45 -8.75
N LEU A 168 -3.90 14.08 -8.08
CA LEU A 168 -4.01 14.36 -6.65
C LEU A 168 -5.20 15.26 -6.33
N ALA A 169 -5.41 16.33 -7.10
CA ALA A 169 -6.56 17.22 -6.93
C ALA A 169 -7.90 16.48 -7.04
N GLN A 170 -8.03 15.55 -7.98
CA GLN A 170 -9.23 14.74 -8.17
C GLN A 170 -9.51 13.78 -7.00
N ASN A 171 -8.46 13.30 -6.33
CA ASN A 171 -8.58 12.35 -5.21
C ASN A 171 -8.56 13.03 -3.84
N LEU A 172 -8.22 14.33 -3.76
CA LEU A 172 -8.04 15.03 -2.49
C LEU A 172 -9.30 15.04 -1.63
N GLY A 173 -10.49 15.11 -2.25
CA GLY A 173 -11.77 15.03 -1.55
C GLY A 173 -11.95 13.69 -0.84
N ASP A 174 -11.81 12.59 -1.58
CA ASP A 174 -11.93 11.22 -1.06
C ASP A 174 -10.87 10.94 0.02
N LEU A 175 -9.66 11.44 -0.15
CA LEU A 175 -8.58 11.36 0.85
C LEU A 175 -8.91 12.16 2.12
N ALA A 176 -9.42 13.39 1.98
CA ALA A 176 -9.81 14.22 3.12
C ALA A 176 -10.96 13.58 3.91
N GLU A 177 -11.99 13.11 3.22
CA GLU A 177 -13.12 12.39 3.83
C GLU A 177 -12.65 11.12 4.55
N THR A 178 -11.84 10.30 3.88
CA THR A 178 -11.29 9.07 4.48
C THR A 178 -10.43 9.39 5.70
N SER A 179 -9.61 10.44 5.63
CA SER A 179 -8.75 10.82 6.76
C SER A 179 -9.55 11.29 7.98
N PHE A 180 -10.67 11.98 7.75
CA PHE A 180 -11.59 12.36 8.82
C PHE A 180 -12.26 11.13 9.45
N ARG A 181 -12.66 10.15 8.64
CA ARG A 181 -13.19 8.87 9.12
C ARG A 181 -12.18 8.13 10.00
N PHE A 182 -10.91 8.06 9.57
CA PHE A 182 -9.80 7.45 10.33
C PHE A 182 -9.64 8.05 11.71
N MET A 183 -9.64 9.38 11.80
CA MET A 183 -9.55 10.10 13.07
C MET A 183 -10.80 9.87 13.95
N HIS A 184 -12.00 9.93 13.35
CA HIS A 184 -13.26 9.84 14.10
C HIS A 184 -13.48 8.46 14.72
N GLU A 185 -13.38 7.39 13.92
CA GLU A 185 -13.55 6.02 14.42
C GLU A 185 -12.38 5.62 15.33
N GLY A 186 -11.16 6.09 15.02
CA GLY A 186 -10.01 5.91 15.89
C GLY A 186 -10.21 6.48 17.30
N SER A 187 -10.84 7.64 17.41
CA SER A 187 -11.15 8.27 18.70
C SER A 187 -12.25 7.54 19.48
N GLN A 188 -13.26 7.00 18.78
CA GLN A 188 -14.34 6.24 19.43
C GLN A 188 -13.84 4.91 19.99
N ASN A 189 -13.04 4.18 19.20
CA ASN A 189 -12.45 2.90 19.62
C ASN A 189 -11.56 3.06 20.87
N LEU A 190 -10.79 4.16 20.96
CA LEU A 190 -9.98 4.45 22.14
C LEU A 190 -10.81 4.71 23.40
N THR A 191 -11.97 5.36 23.23
CA THR A 191 -12.90 5.67 24.31
C THR A 191 -13.57 4.41 24.86
N GLU A 192 -13.95 3.46 23.99
CA GLU A 192 -14.54 2.17 24.40
C GLU A 192 -13.55 1.30 25.20
N ASP A 193 -12.28 1.23 24.79
CA ASP A 193 -11.24 0.47 25.50
C ASP A 193 -10.98 1.01 26.92
N LEU A 194 -11.07 2.32 27.12
CA LEU A 194 -10.81 2.98 28.40
C LEU A 194 -12.00 2.92 29.38
N LEU A 195 -13.23 2.89 28.86
CA LEU A 195 -14.44 2.76 29.69
C LEU A 195 -14.54 1.41 30.44
N GLY A 196 -13.67 0.45 30.11
CA GLY A 196 -13.48 -0.79 30.89
C GLY A 196 -12.73 -0.63 32.22
N GLY A 197 -12.18 0.55 32.56
CA GLY A 197 -11.33 0.75 33.74
C GLY A 197 -11.42 2.12 34.45
N SER A 198 -12.36 2.25 35.39
CA SER A 198 -12.38 3.12 36.59
C SER A 198 -12.00 4.64 36.56
N VAL A 199 -12.98 5.49 36.94
CA VAL A 199 -13.01 6.66 37.88
C VAL A 199 -12.00 7.83 37.76
N ALA A 200 -11.02 7.86 36.86
CA ALA A 200 -10.18 9.04 36.60
C ALA A 200 -10.77 10.03 35.55
N GLU A 201 -12.08 9.99 35.34
CA GLU A 201 -12.70 10.30 34.04
C GLU A 201 -12.80 11.77 33.60
N MET A 202 -12.69 12.75 34.51
CA MET A 202 -13.01 14.14 34.16
C MET A 202 -11.83 14.91 33.54
N ASP A 203 -10.63 14.72 34.07
CA ASP A 203 -9.40 15.36 33.54
C ASP A 203 -8.90 14.65 32.27
N ASP A 204 -9.06 13.31 32.20
CA ASP A 204 -8.69 12.52 31.02
C ASP A 204 -9.59 12.80 29.81
N LYS A 205 -10.91 12.96 30.00
CA LYS A 205 -11.82 13.34 28.91
C LYS A 205 -11.52 14.72 28.35
N GLU A 206 -11.18 15.70 29.19
CA GLU A 206 -10.80 17.04 28.73
C GLU A 206 -9.48 17.00 27.96
N ARG A 207 -8.50 16.22 28.44
CA ARG A 207 -7.22 15.99 27.76
C ARG A 207 -7.40 15.31 26.40
N GLU A 208 -8.22 14.26 26.32
CA GLU A 208 -8.55 13.55 25.08
C GLU A 208 -9.27 14.45 24.07
N ALA A 209 -10.29 15.20 24.52
CA ALA A 209 -10.98 16.15 23.66
C ALA A 209 -10.02 17.22 23.10
N LYS A 210 -9.06 17.66 23.91
CA LYS A 210 -8.02 18.60 23.46
C LYS A 210 -7.08 17.98 22.43
N LEU A 211 -6.68 16.71 22.61
CA LEU A 211 -5.85 15.98 21.65
C LEU A 211 -6.59 15.76 20.32
N ALA A 212 -7.84 15.26 20.36
CA ALA A 212 -8.66 15.08 19.16
C ALA A 212 -8.86 16.40 18.40
N LYS A 213 -9.06 17.52 19.12
CA LYS A 213 -9.13 18.86 18.50
C LYS A 213 -7.81 19.26 17.84
N GLN A 214 -6.66 18.94 18.43
CA GLN A 214 -5.35 19.20 17.84
C GLN A 214 -5.12 18.36 16.59
N GLU A 215 -5.48 17.07 16.61
CA GLU A 215 -5.38 16.18 15.46
C GLU A 215 -6.29 16.64 14.32
N MET A 216 -7.54 16.98 14.62
CA MET A 216 -8.49 17.53 13.64
C MET A 216 -7.94 18.80 12.98
N LYS A 217 -7.32 19.68 13.77
CA LYS A 217 -6.68 20.89 13.25
C LYS A 217 -5.49 20.55 12.34
N ALA A 218 -4.60 19.65 12.76
CA ALA A 218 -3.46 19.24 11.95
C ALA A 218 -3.90 18.60 10.62
N LEU A 219 -4.95 17.79 10.66
CA LEU A 219 -5.56 17.18 9.47
C LEU A 219 -6.08 18.26 8.50
N HIS A 220 -6.82 19.25 9.01
CA HIS A 220 -7.32 20.37 8.21
C HIS A 220 -6.18 21.19 7.60
N GLU A 221 -5.16 21.53 8.40
CA GLU A 221 -4.00 22.29 7.93
C GLU A 221 -3.27 21.55 6.80
N ALA A 222 -3.07 20.24 6.93
CA ALA A 222 -2.42 19.43 5.90
C ALA A 222 -3.22 19.41 4.58
N VAL A 223 -4.54 19.21 4.64
CA VAL A 223 -5.40 19.22 3.44
C VAL A 223 -5.42 20.60 2.79
N ILE A 224 -5.54 21.67 3.59
CA ILE A 224 -5.52 23.05 3.09
C ILE A 224 -4.19 23.36 2.41
N GLU A 225 -3.06 22.93 2.98
CA GLU A 225 -1.76 23.17 2.39
C GLU A 225 -1.59 22.46 1.04
N ILE A 226 -2.02 21.18 0.95
CA ILE A 226 -2.06 20.45 -0.32
C ILE A 226 -2.95 21.19 -1.34
N PHE A 227 -4.13 21.63 -0.92
CA PHE A 227 -5.05 22.37 -1.77
C PHE A 227 -4.44 23.68 -2.28
N VAL A 228 -3.82 24.48 -1.41
CA VAL A 228 -3.18 25.75 -1.77
C VAL A 228 -2.06 25.51 -2.77
N ASN A 229 -1.23 24.48 -2.60
CA ASN A 229 -0.18 24.13 -3.56
C ASN A 229 -0.77 23.79 -4.93
N LEU A 230 -1.85 23.00 -4.96
CA LEU A 230 -2.54 22.64 -6.20
C LEU A 230 -3.21 23.85 -6.85
N CYS A 231 -3.79 24.78 -6.09
CA CYS A 231 -4.37 26.01 -6.61
C CYS A 231 -3.33 27.06 -7.03
N GLY A 232 -2.13 27.04 -6.45
CA GLY A 232 -1.00 27.85 -6.90
C GLY A 232 -0.45 27.41 -8.25
N SER A 233 -0.85 26.22 -8.73
CA SER A 233 -0.40 25.64 -10.00
C SER A 233 -1.26 26.02 -11.21
N ASP A 234 -0.98 25.38 -12.36
CA ASP A 234 -1.59 25.64 -13.67
C ASP A 234 -3.13 25.71 -13.62
N ASN A 235 -3.71 26.56 -14.49
CA ASN A 235 -5.17 26.76 -14.57
C ASN A 235 -5.96 25.46 -14.82
N THR A 236 -5.35 24.46 -15.47
CA THR A 236 -5.95 23.14 -15.69
C THR A 236 -6.27 22.42 -14.39
N VAL A 237 -5.40 22.50 -13.37
CA VAL A 237 -5.64 21.85 -12.07
C VAL A 237 -6.83 22.48 -11.34
N LYS A 238 -7.02 23.80 -11.49
CA LYS A 238 -8.16 24.53 -10.91
C LYS A 238 -9.51 24.09 -11.47
N VAL A 239 -9.57 23.73 -12.76
CA VAL A 239 -10.82 23.31 -13.41
C VAL A 239 -11.36 22.00 -12.82
N PHE A 240 -10.48 21.09 -12.38
CA PHE A 240 -10.88 19.82 -11.79
C PHE A 240 -11.47 19.95 -10.38
N PHE A 241 -11.07 20.97 -9.62
CA PHE A 241 -11.74 21.29 -8.35
C PHE A 241 -13.18 21.79 -8.56
N LEU A 242 -13.47 22.43 -9.69
CA LEU A 242 -14.79 22.99 -10.00
C LEU A 242 -15.75 21.97 -10.64
N HIS A 243 -15.23 20.86 -11.18
CA HIS A 243 -16.01 19.84 -11.88
C HIS A 243 -15.63 18.41 -11.42
N PRO A 244 -16.05 17.98 -10.22
CA PRO A 244 -15.74 16.65 -9.68
C PRO A 244 -16.33 15.48 -10.48
N HIS A 245 -17.22 15.73 -11.46
CA HIS A 245 -17.87 14.70 -12.29
C HIS A 245 -17.10 14.29 -13.56
N ASN A 246 -15.97 14.92 -13.89
CA ASN A 246 -15.09 14.41 -14.96
C ASN A 246 -14.02 13.48 -14.37
N ARG A 247 -14.45 12.32 -13.85
CA ARG A 247 -13.55 11.18 -13.65
C ARG A 247 -13.29 10.58 -15.04
N ILE A 248 -12.04 10.62 -15.49
CA ILE A 248 -11.58 9.91 -16.71
C ILE A 248 -11.43 8.44 -16.37
#